data_AF-A0A1G9S9B6-F1
#
_entry.id   AF-A0A1G9S9B6-F1
#
_cell.length_a   1.000
_cell.length_b   1.000
_cell.length_c   1.000
_cell.angle_alpha   90.00
_cell.angle_beta   90.00
_cell.angle_gamma   90.00
#
_symmetry.space_group_name_H-M   'P 1'
#
loop_
_entity.id
_entity.type
_entity.pdbx_description
1 polymer ?
#
loop_
_entity_poly.entity_id
_entity_poly.type
_entity_poly.pdbx_seq_one_letter_code
_entity_poly.pdbx_strand_id
1 'polypeptide(L)'
;MTTSVLEQLLKRRLADDGVHVEDHPEPGAPLRAQLVFGARVETDLGAIYYTDAGGAWFSRGTAARADGDELYLAELDFPLDSEIPVPQLRKALLEYEQTRQRPTGVDWQPAE
;
A
#
# COMPACT_ATOMS: atom_id res chain seq x y z
N MET A 1 24.65 8.37 8.63
CA MET A 1 23.80 7.30 8.07
C MET A 1 22.36 7.74 8.29
N THR A 2 21.78 8.38 7.28
CA THR A 2 20.52 9.12 7.39
C THR A 2 19.37 8.15 7.17
N THR A 3 18.75 7.67 8.25
CA THR A 3 17.54 6.85 8.18
C THR A 3 16.47 7.69 7.49
N SER A 4 15.99 7.23 6.33
CA SER A 4 15.02 7.98 5.52
C SER A 4 13.76 8.26 6.34
N VAL A 5 13.15 9.44 6.21
CA VAL A 5 11.91 9.82 6.93
C VAL A 5 10.83 8.76 6.73
N LEU A 6 10.79 8.11 5.56
CA LEU A 6 9.90 6.99 5.25
C LEU A 6 10.14 5.77 6.13
N GLU A 7 11.39 5.42 6.47
CA GLU A 7 11.66 4.32 7.40
C GLU A 7 11.26 4.65 8.83
N GLN A 8 11.36 5.91 9.24
CA GLN A 8 10.84 6.35 10.53
C GLN A 8 9.31 6.36 10.54
N LEU A 9 8.67 6.82 9.46
CA LEU A 9 7.21 6.78 9.31
C LEU A 9 6.69 5.35 9.22
N LEU A 10 7.38 4.45 8.51
CA LEU A 10 7.02 3.04 8.44
C LEU A 10 7.19 2.36 9.80
N LYS A 11 8.31 2.58 10.51
CA LYS A 11 8.50 2.06 11.87
C LYS A 11 7.48 2.62 12.87
N ARG A 12 7.07 3.88 12.70
CA ARG A 12 6.07 4.53 13.56
C ARG A 12 4.63 4.11 13.20
N ARG A 13 4.32 3.83 11.93
CA ARG A 13 3.06 3.25 11.44
C ARG A 13 2.92 1.75 11.71
N LEU A 14 4.02 1.01 11.78
CA LEU A 14 4.02 -0.42 12.11
C LEU A 14 3.90 -0.64 13.63
N ALA A 15 4.20 0.37 14.44
CA ALA A 15 4.11 0.34 15.90
C ALA A 15 2.82 0.97 16.45
N ASP A 16 2.07 1.68 15.63
CA ASP A 16 0.86 2.40 15.97
C ASP A 16 -0.23 1.94 15.01
N ASP A 17 -1.28 1.33 15.54
CA ASP A 17 -2.43 0.75 14.83
C ASP A 17 -2.99 1.74 13.78
N GLY A 18 -2.52 1.63 12.54
CA GLY A 18 -3.05 2.31 11.34
C GLY A 18 -3.10 3.84 11.35
N VAL A 19 -1.99 4.54 11.02
CA VAL A 19 -2.09 5.98 10.68
C VAL A 19 -2.56 6.18 9.24
N HIS A 20 -3.74 6.76 9.11
CA HIS A 20 -4.38 7.30 7.91
C HIS A 20 -3.64 8.51 7.32
N VAL A 21 -3.47 8.57 6.00
CA VAL A 21 -3.11 9.81 5.29
C VAL A 21 -4.16 9.98 4.20
N GLU A 22 -5.24 10.67 4.55
CA GLU A 22 -6.21 11.20 3.59
C GLU A 22 -5.60 12.47 2.97
N ASP A 23 -5.12 12.36 1.73
CA ASP A 23 -4.95 13.54 0.88
C ASP A 23 -6.37 13.89 0.38
N HIS A 24 -7.08 14.77 1.08
CA HIS A 24 -8.38 15.28 0.63
C HIS A 24 -8.15 16.18 -0.61
N PRO A 25 -8.51 15.76 -1.83
CA PRO A 25 -8.36 16.64 -2.98
C PRO A 25 -9.46 17.71 -2.95
N GLU A 26 -9.09 18.97 -3.23
CA GLU A 26 -10.05 20.04 -3.45
C GLU A 26 -11.00 19.67 -4.62
N PRO A 27 -12.30 20.00 -4.55
CA PRO A 27 -13.24 19.69 -5.62
C PRO A 27 -12.80 20.40 -6.92
N GLY A 28 -12.44 19.59 -7.92
CA GLY A 28 -11.92 20.08 -9.22
C GLY A 28 -10.41 19.94 -9.40
N ALA A 29 -9.67 19.47 -8.40
CA ALA A 29 -8.27 19.05 -8.59
C ALA A 29 -8.22 17.81 -9.50
N PRO A 30 -7.25 17.71 -10.43
CA PRO A 30 -7.04 16.48 -11.17
C PRO A 30 -6.79 15.34 -10.17
N LEU A 31 -7.37 14.16 -10.42
CA LEU A 31 -7.09 12.94 -9.66
C LEU A 31 -5.57 12.76 -9.59
N ARG A 32 -5.00 13.14 -8.44
CA ARG A 32 -3.58 12.94 -8.17
C ARG A 32 -3.38 11.45 -7.93
N ALA A 33 -2.24 10.94 -8.38
CA ALA A 33 -1.82 9.61 -8.00
C ALA A 33 -1.85 9.51 -6.47
N GLN A 34 -2.56 8.52 -5.96
CA GLN A 34 -2.66 8.21 -4.53
C GLN A 34 -2.24 6.77 -4.31
N LEU A 35 -1.55 6.53 -3.20
CA LEU A 35 -1.11 5.22 -2.77
C LEU A 35 -1.46 5.02 -1.29
N VAL A 36 -2.34 4.06 -1.04
CA VAL A 36 -2.73 3.59 0.28
C VAL A 36 -2.08 2.23 0.51
N PHE A 37 -1.65 1.93 1.74
CA PHE A 37 -1.07 0.64 2.04
C PHE A 37 -1.41 0.16 3.45
N GLY A 38 -1.44 -1.15 3.60
CA GLY A 38 -1.52 -1.86 4.88
C GLY A 38 -0.31 -2.77 5.06
N ALA A 39 0.13 -2.99 6.30
CA ALA A 39 1.13 -4.00 6.63
C ALA A 39 0.84 -4.67 7.99
N ARG A 40 0.97 -6.00 8.05
CA ARG A 40 0.93 -6.82 9.26
C ARG A 40 2.33 -7.22 9.66
N VAL A 41 2.76 -6.82 10.86
CA VAL A 41 4.07 -7.17 11.41
C VAL A 41 4.15 -8.66 11.75
N GLU A 42 3.06 -9.26 12.22
CA GLU A 42 3.03 -10.67 12.67
C GLU A 42 3.24 -11.66 11.53
N THR A 43 2.72 -11.36 10.34
CA THR A 43 2.84 -12.23 9.15
C THR A 43 3.87 -11.74 8.14
N ASP A 44 4.49 -10.57 8.36
CA ASP A 44 5.43 -9.90 7.43
C ASP A 44 4.83 -9.69 6.01
N LEU A 45 3.51 -9.46 5.96
CA LEU A 45 2.74 -9.23 4.74
C LEU A 45 2.13 -7.83 4.74
N GLY A 46 1.82 -7.31 3.56
CA GLY A 46 1.08 -6.07 3.40
C GLY A 46 0.44 -5.98 2.03
N ALA A 47 -0.37 -4.96 1.81
CA ALA A 47 -1.06 -4.75 0.55
C ALA A 47 -1.00 -3.27 0.16
N ILE A 48 -1.09 -3.00 -1.14
CA ILE A 48 -1.07 -1.65 -1.71
C ILE A 48 -2.33 -1.43 -2.53
N TYR A 49 -2.95 -0.28 -2.37
CA TYR A 49 -3.96 0.25 -3.25
C TYR A 49 -3.40 1.50 -3.91
N TYR A 50 -3.41 1.55 -5.23
CA TYR A 50 -2.96 2.70 -6.01
C TYR A 50 -4.11 3.18 -6.90
N THR A 51 -4.32 4.49 -6.98
CA THR A 51 -5.24 5.08 -7.95
C THR A 51 -4.63 6.28 -8.63
N ASP A 52 -4.98 6.48 -9.89
CA ASP A 52 -4.69 7.69 -10.66
C ASP A 52 -5.85 7.99 -11.63
N ALA A 53 -5.64 8.92 -12.57
CA ALA A 53 -6.62 9.26 -13.58
C ALA A 53 -6.99 8.10 -14.53
N GLY A 54 -6.17 7.04 -14.59
CA GLY A 54 -6.38 5.87 -15.43
C GLY A 54 -7.12 4.72 -14.75
N GLY A 55 -7.31 4.78 -13.43
CA GLY A 55 -8.03 3.75 -12.69
C GLY A 55 -7.54 3.53 -11.26
N ALA A 56 -7.86 2.35 -10.74
CA ALA A 56 -7.50 1.90 -9.41
C ALA A 56 -7.00 0.46 -9.47
N TRP A 57 -6.01 0.13 -8.66
CA TRP A 57 -5.36 -1.17 -8.66
C TRP A 57 -4.95 -1.58 -7.25
N PHE A 58 -5.12 -2.86 -6.95
CA PHE A 58 -4.50 -3.50 -5.80
C PHE A 58 -3.18 -4.14 -6.21
N SER A 59 -2.24 -4.26 -5.27
CA SER A 59 -1.13 -5.18 -5.42
C SER A 59 -1.66 -6.59 -5.65
N ARG A 60 -0.87 -7.43 -6.31
CA ARG A 60 -1.15 -8.85 -6.49
C ARG A 60 -0.07 -9.65 -5.78
N GLY A 61 -0.50 -10.34 -4.75
CA GLY A 61 0.23 -11.35 -4.03
C GLY A 61 0.28 -12.68 -4.76
N THR A 62 1.29 -13.48 -4.43
CA THR A 62 1.34 -14.91 -4.79
C THR A 62 1.02 -15.81 -3.60
N ALA A 63 0.84 -15.22 -2.41
CA ALA A 63 0.54 -15.96 -1.20
C ALA A 63 -0.92 -16.40 -1.19
N ALA A 64 -1.15 -17.69 -1.48
CA ALA A 64 -2.42 -18.33 -1.16
C ALA A 64 -2.48 -18.51 0.36
N ARG A 65 -3.15 -17.59 1.07
CA ARG A 65 -3.43 -17.78 2.49
C ARG A 65 -4.43 -18.93 2.63
N ALA A 66 -4.21 -19.80 3.61
CA ALA A 66 -5.24 -20.76 4.02
C ALA A 66 -6.40 -19.97 4.64
N ASP A 67 -7.62 -20.27 4.19
CA ASP A 67 -8.91 -19.67 4.54
C ASP A 67 -9.00 -19.06 5.96
N GLY A 68 -9.52 -17.83 6.07
CA GLY A 68 -10.19 -17.36 7.30
C GLY A 68 -9.65 -16.12 8.03
N ASP A 69 -8.67 -15.38 7.51
CA ASP A 69 -8.13 -14.19 8.21
C ASP A 69 -8.15 -12.95 7.30
N GLU A 70 -9.34 -12.35 7.18
CA GLU A 70 -9.58 -11.09 6.47
C GLU A 70 -8.57 -10.01 6.91
N LEU A 71 -7.95 -9.35 5.94
CA LEU A 71 -7.06 -8.21 6.17
C LEU A 71 -7.89 -6.95 6.33
N TYR A 72 -8.34 -6.69 7.55
CA TYR A 72 -8.74 -5.35 7.96
C TYR A 72 -7.47 -4.49 8.09
N LEU A 73 -6.93 -4.00 6.98
CA LEU A 73 -5.82 -3.04 7.00
C LEU A 73 -6.20 -1.82 6.18
N ALA A 74 -6.44 -0.73 6.89
CA ALA A 74 -7.03 0.51 6.38
C ALA A 74 -8.55 0.40 6.10
N GLU A 75 -9.21 1.54 5.89
CA GLU A 75 -10.64 1.65 5.56
C GLU A 75 -11.04 1.01 4.21
N LEU A 76 -10.12 0.25 3.60
CA LEU A 76 -10.28 -0.49 2.37
C LEU A 76 -10.17 -1.99 2.66
N ASP A 77 -11.17 -2.74 2.25
CA ASP A 77 -11.10 -4.19 2.16
C ASP A 77 -10.12 -4.58 1.04
N PHE A 78 -8.96 -5.10 1.45
CA PHE A 78 -7.96 -5.61 0.52
C PHE A 78 -8.30 -7.05 0.11
N PRO A 79 -8.32 -7.38 -1.20
CA PRO A 79 -8.47 -8.76 -1.65
C PRO A 79 -7.37 -9.64 -1.04
N LEU A 80 -7.69 -10.89 -0.71
CA LEU A 80 -6.73 -11.83 -0.10
C LEU A 80 -5.51 -12.05 -1.00
N ASP A 81 -5.75 -12.10 -2.31
CA ASP A 81 -4.73 -12.23 -3.35
C ASP A 81 -3.95 -10.93 -3.60
N SER A 82 -4.08 -9.90 -2.74
CA SER A 82 -3.29 -8.67 -2.80
C SER A 82 -2.06 -8.64 -1.89
N GLU A 83 -1.91 -9.62 -1.00
CA GLU A 83 -0.83 -9.68 -0.01
C GLU A 83 0.56 -9.88 -0.65
N ILE A 84 1.43 -8.89 -0.48
CA ILE A 84 2.84 -8.95 -0.86
C ILE A 84 3.73 -8.95 0.40
N PRO A 85 4.94 -9.53 0.34
CA PRO A 85 5.90 -9.45 1.44
C PRO A 85 6.27 -8.00 1.79
N VAL A 86 6.44 -7.70 3.08
CA VAL A 86 6.87 -6.37 3.56
C VAL A 86 8.17 -5.86 2.90
N PRO A 87 9.19 -6.69 2.60
CA PRO A 87 10.35 -6.23 1.83
C PRO A 87 10.00 -5.72 0.43
N GLN A 88 9.00 -6.30 -0.23
CA GLN A 88 8.50 -5.86 -1.52
C GLN A 88 7.68 -4.57 -1.39
N LEU A 89 6.78 -4.51 -0.40
CA LEU A 89 6.03 -3.30 -0.05
C LEU A 89 6.97 -2.11 0.19
N ARG A 90 8.03 -2.29 0.99
CA ARG A 90 9.01 -1.23 1.27
C ARG A 90 9.66 -0.69 0.00
N LYS A 91 10.05 -1.56 -0.93
CA LYS A 91 10.63 -1.14 -2.22
C LYS A 91 9.63 -0.34 -3.04
N ALA A 92 8.38 -0.79 -3.08
CA ALA A 92 7.30 -0.11 -3.80
C ALA A 92 7.02 1.30 -3.25
N LEU A 93 6.98 1.44 -1.91
CA LEU A 93 6.78 2.75 -1.26
C LEU A 93 7.95 3.70 -1.55
N LEU A 94 9.19 3.20 -1.54
CA LEU A 94 10.37 4.01 -1.88
C LEU A 94 10.35 4.46 -3.35
N GLU A 95 9.88 3.60 -4.26
CA GLU A 95 9.74 3.93 -5.68
C GLU A 95 8.64 4.97 -5.90
N TYR A 96 7.48 4.81 -5.25
CA TYR A 96 6.38 5.76 -5.32
C TYR A 96 6.77 7.14 -4.79
N GLU A 97 7.50 7.22 -3.68
CA GLU A 97 7.97 8.50 -3.14
C GLU A 97 8.89 9.25 -4.12
N GLN A 98 9.67 8.53 -4.92
CA GLN A 98 10.58 9.11 -5.91
C GLN A 98 9.87 9.50 -7.22
N THR A 99 8.92 8.68 -7.66
CA THR A 99 8.34 8.78 -9.01
C THR A 99 6.94 9.40 -9.02
N ARG A 100 6.19 9.29 -7.92
CA ARG A 100 4.74 9.54 -7.84
C ARG A 100 3.95 8.78 -8.92
N GLN A 101 4.45 7.61 -9.32
CA GLN A 101 3.85 6.72 -10.31
C GLN A 101 3.62 5.34 -9.71
N ARG A 102 2.75 4.55 -10.35
CA ARG A 102 2.48 3.16 -9.95
C ARG A 102 3.79 2.35 -9.89
N PRO A 103 4.17 1.82 -8.71
CA PRO A 103 5.41 1.06 -8.56
C PRO A 103 5.51 -0.14 -9.50
N THR A 104 6.67 -0.33 -10.10
CA THR A 104 6.95 -1.37 -11.09
C THR A 104 7.42 -2.69 -10.47
N GLY A 105 7.95 -2.65 -9.23
CA GLY A 105 8.37 -3.84 -8.49
C GLY A 105 7.23 -4.65 -7.85
N VAL A 106 5.98 -4.36 -8.20
CA VAL A 106 4.77 -5.00 -7.68
C VAL A 106 3.89 -5.39 -8.85
N ASP A 107 3.36 -6.61 -8.82
CA ASP A 107 2.31 -7.01 -9.74
C ASP A 107 0.99 -6.37 -9.32
N TRP A 108 0.16 -6.00 -10.30
CA TRP A 108 -1.08 -5.27 -10.06
C TRP A 108 -2.29 -6.01 -10.59
N GLN A 109 -3.42 -5.75 -9.95
CA GLN A 109 -4.74 -6.18 -10.39
C GLN A 109 -5.73 -5.02 -10.31
N PRO A 110 -6.68 -4.94 -11.24
CA PRO A 110 -7.68 -3.88 -11.22
C PRO A 110 -8.52 -3.96 -9.94
N ALA A 111 -8.86 -2.80 -9.39
CA ALA A 111 -9.88 -2.66 -8.34
C ALA A 111 -11.23 -2.48 -9.05
N GLU A 112 -11.86 -3.59 -9.40
CA GLU A 112 -13.18 -3.64 -10.08
C GLU A 112 -14.33 -3.70 -9.06
#